data_AF-A0A1Y4JBU6-F1
#
_entry.id   AF-A0A1Y4JBU6-F1
#
_cell.length_a   1.000
_cell.length_b   1.000
_cell.length_c   1.000
_cell.angle_alpha   90.00
_cell.angle_beta   90.00
_cell.angle_gamma   90.00
#
_symmetry.space_group_name_H-M   'P 1'
#
loop_
_entity.id
_entity.type
_entity.pdbx_description
1 polymer ?
#
loop_
_entity_poly.entity_id
_entity_poly.type
_entity_poly.pdbx_seq_one_letter_code
_entity_poly.pdbx_strand_id
1 'polypeptide(L)'
;MTTNKQTVKTSRMLHTLGRVLGYILKRYKFSCLVVVLCILGSALASVQGVLFTQKLIDDYIAPMVRAGSADYGPLAAAMLRVACIYAAGILCAYGYNRIMVNVSQGTMRNLRIELFQHMESLPIRYFDTHVHGDIMSVYTNDVDTLRQLISQSIPQLLNSLVTIVTSLVSMILLDLPLTAITVAMICVMVMVSSRLAGKSSRYFTKQQSDLGAVNGYIEEMMDGQARAMVCSTAARSGMERMAPFLVVTR
;
A
#
# COMPACT_ATOMS: atom_id res chain seq x y z
N MET A 1 30.04 0.61 -3.41
CA MET A 1 29.54 -0.34 -2.38
C MET A 1 28.04 -0.21 -2.06
N THR A 2 27.35 0.89 -2.43
CA THR A 2 25.90 1.10 -2.20
C THR A 2 25.00 0.43 -3.25
N THR A 3 25.46 0.25 -4.49
CA THR A 3 24.71 -0.38 -5.59
C THR A 3 24.40 -1.85 -5.33
N ASN A 4 25.32 -2.61 -4.72
CA ASN A 4 25.13 -4.04 -4.44
C ASN A 4 24.10 -4.32 -3.32
N LYS A 5 23.99 -3.44 -2.32
CA LYS A 5 22.99 -3.61 -1.23
C LYS A 5 21.56 -3.29 -1.72
N GLN A 6 21.42 -2.31 -2.60
CA GLN A 6 20.13 -1.92 -3.19
C GLN A 6 19.57 -3.02 -4.11
N THR A 7 20.41 -3.58 -4.99
CA THR A 7 20.02 -4.68 -5.89
C THR A 7 19.61 -5.96 -5.14
N VAL A 8 20.33 -6.32 -4.07
CA VAL A 8 19.99 -7.48 -3.22
C VAL A 8 18.70 -7.25 -2.42
N LYS A 9 18.38 -6.00 -2.03
CA LYS A 9 17.11 -5.67 -1.36
C LYS A 9 15.92 -5.78 -2.32
N THR A 10 16.06 -5.24 -3.54
CA THR A 10 15.01 -5.30 -4.58
C THR A 10 14.72 -6.72 -5.04
N SER A 11 15.77 -7.54 -5.27
CA SER A 11 15.60 -8.95 -5.67
C SER A 11 14.81 -9.76 -4.63
N ARG A 12 15.10 -9.57 -3.33
CA ARG A 12 14.34 -10.20 -2.24
C ARG A 12 12.89 -9.75 -2.20
N MET A 13 12.63 -8.46 -2.42
CA MET A 13 11.26 -7.91 -2.46
C MET A 13 10.45 -8.52 -3.61
N LEU A 14 11.01 -8.59 -4.83
CA LEU A 14 10.34 -9.24 -5.97
C LEU A 14 10.09 -10.73 -5.71
N HIS A 15 11.04 -11.42 -5.08
CA HIS A 15 10.87 -12.83 -4.75
C HIS A 15 9.74 -13.05 -3.72
N THR A 16 9.65 -12.22 -2.69
CA THR A 16 8.54 -12.28 -1.71
C THR A 16 7.20 -11.96 -2.36
N LEU A 17 7.13 -10.94 -3.21
CA LEU A 17 5.93 -10.65 -4.03
C LEU A 17 5.54 -11.85 -4.89
N GLY A 18 6.51 -12.47 -5.57
CA GLY A 18 6.29 -13.67 -6.38
C GLY A 18 5.77 -14.86 -5.57
N ARG A 19 6.24 -15.05 -4.34
CA ARG A 19 5.71 -16.08 -3.42
C ARG A 19 4.27 -15.81 -3.03
N VAL A 20 3.94 -14.57 -2.68
CA VAL A 20 2.56 -14.17 -2.31
C VAL A 20 1.62 -14.33 -3.50
N LEU A 21 2.01 -13.86 -4.69
CA LEU A 21 1.26 -14.06 -5.92
C LEU A 21 1.10 -15.55 -6.26
N GLY A 22 2.17 -16.35 -6.11
CA GLY A 22 2.11 -17.79 -6.33
C GLY A 22 1.15 -18.51 -5.39
N TYR A 23 1.10 -18.10 -4.12
CA TYR A 23 0.16 -18.63 -3.13
C TYR A 23 -1.30 -18.33 -3.52
N ILE A 24 -1.60 -17.08 -3.89
CA ILE A 24 -2.95 -16.66 -4.30
C ILE A 24 -3.35 -17.36 -5.60
N LEU A 25 -2.46 -17.36 -6.60
CA LEU A 25 -2.70 -17.97 -7.90
C LEU A 25 -2.94 -19.46 -7.75
N LYS A 26 -2.24 -20.19 -6.87
CA LYS A 26 -2.50 -21.63 -6.70
C LYS A 26 -3.96 -21.93 -6.33
N ARG A 27 -4.59 -21.06 -5.53
CA ARG A 27 -5.96 -21.27 -5.01
C ARG A 27 -7.06 -20.53 -5.80
N TYR A 28 -6.75 -19.36 -6.38
CA TYR A 28 -7.72 -18.43 -6.96
C TYR A 28 -7.42 -18.08 -8.44
N LYS A 29 -6.96 -19.04 -9.26
CA LYS A 29 -6.60 -18.82 -10.68
C LYS A 29 -7.70 -18.11 -11.48
N PHE A 30 -8.92 -18.62 -11.39
CA PHE A 30 -10.07 -18.08 -12.13
C PHE A 30 -10.45 -16.68 -11.66
N SER A 31 -10.51 -16.46 -10.34
CA SER A 31 -10.79 -15.14 -9.78
C SER A 31 -9.75 -14.10 -10.19
N CYS A 32 -8.46 -14.48 -10.22
CA CYS A 32 -7.39 -13.59 -10.64
C CYS A 32 -7.49 -13.23 -12.13
N LEU A 33 -7.81 -14.21 -13.00
CA LEU A 33 -8.04 -13.97 -14.42
C LEU A 33 -9.21 -13.01 -14.65
N VAL A 34 -10.35 -13.23 -13.97
CA VAL A 34 -11.52 -12.34 -14.06
C VAL A 34 -11.19 -10.94 -13.56
N VAL A 35 -10.43 -10.81 -12.46
CA VAL A 35 -9.97 -9.51 -11.95
C VAL A 35 -9.13 -8.77 -12.99
N VAL A 36 -8.18 -9.43 -13.64
CA VAL A 36 -7.37 -8.81 -14.70
C VAL A 36 -8.24 -8.34 -15.86
N LEU A 37 -9.17 -9.17 -16.33
CA LEU A 37 -10.10 -8.79 -17.40
C LEU A 37 -11.00 -7.60 -17.02
N CYS A 38 -11.53 -7.58 -15.79
CA CYS A 38 -12.33 -6.48 -15.29
C CYS A 38 -11.49 -5.20 -15.12
N ILE A 39 -10.24 -5.30 -14.67
CA ILE A 39 -9.33 -4.14 -14.59
C ILE A 39 -9.11 -3.57 -15.99
N LEU A 40 -8.79 -4.42 -16.98
CA LEU A 40 -8.64 -4.02 -18.38
C LEU A 40 -9.91 -3.32 -18.90
N GLY A 41 -11.09 -3.92 -18.70
CA GLY A 41 -12.35 -3.33 -19.11
C GLY A 41 -12.62 -1.95 -18.48
N SER A 42 -12.37 -1.82 -17.17
CA SER A 42 -12.55 -0.54 -16.47
C SER A 42 -11.57 0.55 -16.93
N ALA A 43 -10.31 0.19 -17.20
CA ALA A 43 -9.29 1.11 -17.68
C ALA A 43 -9.59 1.59 -19.11
N LEU A 44 -9.99 0.66 -20.00
CA LEU A 44 -10.41 0.99 -21.36
C LEU A 44 -11.64 1.91 -21.37
N ALA A 45 -12.64 1.65 -20.53
CA ALA A 45 -13.81 2.53 -20.40
C ALA A 45 -13.43 3.95 -19.97
N SER A 46 -12.48 4.09 -19.03
CA SER A 46 -11.97 5.38 -18.57
C SER A 46 -11.28 6.16 -19.70
N VAL A 47 -10.38 5.51 -20.45
CA VAL A 47 -9.67 6.15 -21.57
C VAL A 47 -10.63 6.48 -22.71
N GLN A 48 -11.59 5.61 -23.01
CA GLN A 48 -12.61 5.85 -24.03
C GLN A 48 -13.46 7.09 -23.72
N GLY A 49 -13.73 7.36 -22.44
CA GLY A 49 -14.43 8.56 -22.02
C GLY A 49 -13.62 9.83 -22.26
N VAL A 50 -12.31 9.81 -22.02
CA VAL A 50 -11.42 10.95 -22.34
C VAL A 50 -11.34 11.17 -23.85
N LEU A 51 -11.15 10.10 -24.63
CA LEU A 51 -11.11 10.16 -26.09
C LEU A 51 -12.43 10.63 -26.70
N PHE A 52 -13.55 10.32 -26.05
CA PHE A 52 -14.84 10.79 -26.49
C PHE A 52 -14.94 12.32 -26.44
N THR A 53 -14.28 13.00 -25.50
CA THR A 53 -14.27 14.48 -25.44
C THR A 53 -13.75 15.09 -26.74
N GLN A 54 -12.74 14.49 -27.38
CA GLN A 54 -12.27 14.98 -28.68
C GLN A 54 -13.34 14.79 -29.76
N LYS A 55 -13.88 13.57 -29.91
CA LYS A 55 -14.95 13.29 -30.90
C LYS A 55 -16.18 14.16 -30.67
N LEU A 56 -16.52 14.41 -29.41
CA LEU A 56 -17.60 15.30 -29.01
C LEU A 56 -17.39 16.71 -29.58
N ILE A 57 -16.16 17.23 -29.47
CA ILE A 57 -15.81 18.56 -29.98
C ILE A 57 -15.82 18.57 -31.51
N ASP A 58 -15.10 17.62 -32.14
CA ASP A 58 -14.84 17.63 -33.58
C ASP A 58 -16.07 17.25 -34.41
N ASP A 59 -16.82 16.22 -33.98
CA ASP A 59 -17.92 15.65 -34.78
C ASP A 59 -19.30 16.26 -34.43
N TYR A 60 -19.47 16.81 -33.22
CA TYR A 60 -20.77 17.32 -32.76
C TYR A 60 -20.78 18.83 -32.52
N ILE A 61 -19.86 19.35 -31.69
CA ILE A 61 -19.89 20.76 -31.28
C ILE A 61 -19.42 21.68 -32.42
N ALA A 62 -18.27 21.41 -33.04
CA ALA A 62 -17.72 22.24 -34.12
C ALA A 62 -18.67 22.40 -35.32
N PRO A 63 -19.31 21.35 -35.85
CA PRO A 63 -20.29 21.50 -36.92
C PRO A 63 -21.59 22.17 -36.46
N MET A 64 -22.08 21.94 -35.24
CA MET A 64 -23.27 22.64 -34.72
C MET A 64 -23.07 24.15 -34.64
N VAL A 65 -21.93 24.59 -34.10
CA VAL A 65 -21.59 26.01 -33.99
C VAL A 65 -21.46 26.66 -35.37
N ARG A 66 -20.93 25.93 -36.36
CA ARG A 66 -20.78 26.43 -37.74
C ARG A 66 -22.08 26.45 -38.54
N ALA A 67 -22.95 25.45 -38.34
CA ALA A 67 -24.19 25.30 -39.10
C ALA A 67 -25.36 26.09 -38.50
N GLY A 68 -25.28 26.52 -37.23
CA GLY A 68 -26.37 27.21 -36.54
C GLY A 68 -27.64 26.35 -36.36
N SER A 69 -27.54 25.03 -36.54
CA SER A 69 -28.65 24.09 -36.46
C SER A 69 -28.76 23.49 -35.06
N ALA A 70 -29.99 23.45 -34.53
CA ALA A 70 -30.30 23.01 -33.16
C ALA A 70 -30.70 21.52 -33.08
N ASP A 71 -30.10 20.65 -33.90
CA ASP A 71 -30.44 19.21 -33.87
C ASP A 71 -29.57 18.44 -32.89
N TYR A 72 -30.03 18.34 -31.65
CA TYR A 72 -29.34 17.64 -30.55
C TYR A 72 -29.51 16.11 -30.57
N GLY A 73 -30.25 15.54 -31.53
CA GLY A 73 -30.52 14.10 -31.59
C GLY A 73 -29.26 13.23 -31.64
N PRO A 74 -28.33 13.48 -32.60
CA PRO A 74 -27.07 12.73 -32.70
C PRO A 74 -26.18 12.86 -31.46
N LEU A 75 -26.16 14.05 -30.86
CA LEU A 75 -25.40 14.35 -29.64
C LEU A 75 -25.94 13.54 -28.45
N ALA A 76 -27.28 13.49 -28.28
CA ALA A 76 -27.92 12.73 -27.21
C ALA A 76 -27.64 11.22 -27.35
N ALA A 77 -27.67 10.68 -28.57
CA ALA A 77 -27.32 9.28 -28.83
C ALA A 77 -25.84 8.99 -28.53
N ALA A 78 -24.94 9.91 -28.84
CA ALA A 78 -23.52 9.80 -28.52
C ALA A 78 -23.27 9.81 -27.01
N MET A 79 -23.94 10.72 -26.28
CA MET A 79 -23.92 10.79 -24.82
C MET A 79 -24.41 9.49 -24.18
N LEU A 80 -25.50 8.93 -24.69
CA LEU A 80 -26.05 7.67 -24.19
C LEU A 80 -25.06 6.50 -24.38
N ARG A 81 -24.40 6.42 -25.54
CA ARG A 81 -23.38 5.38 -25.78
C ARG A 81 -22.23 5.45 -24.77
N VAL A 82 -21.76 6.65 -24.48
CA VAL A 82 -20.67 6.87 -23.51
C VAL A 82 -21.12 6.58 -22.10
N ALA A 83 -22.34 6.98 -21.73
CA ALA A 83 -22.95 6.60 -20.47
C ALA A 83 -23.00 5.08 -20.29
N CYS A 84 -23.38 4.32 -21.33
CA CYS A 84 -23.35 2.85 -21.30
C CYS A 84 -21.92 2.29 -21.12
N ILE A 85 -20.93 2.87 -21.80
CA ILE A 85 -19.51 2.46 -21.65
C ILE A 85 -19.02 2.72 -20.22
N TYR A 86 -19.34 3.88 -19.63
CA TYR A 86 -19.01 4.18 -18.25
C TYR A 86 -19.73 3.24 -17.28
N ALA A 87 -21.01 2.96 -17.50
CA ALA A 87 -21.76 2.00 -16.69
C ALA A 87 -21.09 0.62 -16.71
N ALA A 88 -20.69 0.14 -17.89
CA ALA A 88 -19.92 -1.11 -18.01
C ALA A 88 -18.57 -1.03 -17.27
N GLY A 89 -17.85 0.08 -17.40
CA GLY A 89 -16.60 0.34 -16.68
C GLY A 89 -16.76 0.31 -15.16
N ILE A 90 -17.83 0.92 -14.64
CA ILE A 90 -18.18 0.92 -13.21
C ILE A 90 -18.53 -0.50 -12.75
N LEU A 91 -19.29 -1.26 -13.54
CA LEU A 91 -19.62 -2.66 -13.22
C LEU A 91 -18.36 -3.53 -13.19
N CYS A 92 -17.44 -3.36 -14.14
CA CYS A 92 -16.14 -4.02 -14.11
C CYS A 92 -15.33 -3.62 -12.88
N ALA A 93 -15.30 -2.32 -12.55
CA ALA A 93 -14.59 -1.80 -11.39
C ALA A 93 -15.13 -2.38 -10.08
N TYR A 94 -16.45 -2.38 -9.93
CA TYR A 94 -17.14 -2.99 -8.79
C TYR A 94 -16.88 -4.51 -8.74
N GLY A 95 -16.96 -5.19 -9.88
CA GLY A 95 -16.74 -6.62 -10.00
C GLY A 95 -15.36 -7.04 -9.51
N TYR A 96 -14.29 -6.41 -10.02
CA TYR A 96 -12.94 -6.77 -9.57
C TYR A 96 -12.72 -6.44 -8.09
N ASN A 97 -13.23 -5.30 -7.59
CA ASN A 97 -13.12 -4.95 -6.17
C ASN A 97 -13.82 -5.99 -5.28
N ARG A 98 -15.04 -6.41 -5.65
CA ARG A 98 -15.80 -7.41 -4.91
C ARG A 98 -15.11 -8.77 -4.91
N ILE A 99 -14.59 -9.20 -6.05
CA ILE A 99 -13.83 -10.46 -6.16
C ILE A 99 -12.57 -10.38 -5.28
N MET A 100 -11.85 -9.25 -5.30
CA MET A 100 -10.61 -9.11 -4.54
C MET A 100 -10.82 -9.08 -3.02
N VAL A 101 -11.97 -8.61 -2.54
CA VAL A 101 -12.36 -8.75 -1.13
C VAL A 101 -12.51 -10.22 -0.74
N ASN A 102 -13.19 -11.03 -1.57
CA ASN A 102 -13.35 -12.46 -1.29
C ASN A 102 -12.01 -13.22 -1.35
N VAL A 103 -11.19 -12.92 -2.38
CA VAL A 103 -9.86 -13.54 -2.54
C VAL A 103 -8.97 -13.20 -1.35
N SER A 104 -8.91 -11.93 -0.93
CA SER A 104 -8.03 -11.54 0.17
C SER A 104 -8.48 -12.12 1.50
N GLN A 105 -9.77 -12.05 1.84
CA GLN A 105 -10.27 -12.58 3.11
C GLN A 105 -10.12 -14.11 3.18
N GLY A 106 -10.38 -14.80 2.07
CA GLY A 106 -10.14 -16.24 1.98
C GLY A 106 -8.65 -16.59 2.13
N THR A 107 -7.76 -15.81 1.51
CA THR A 107 -6.31 -15.97 1.65
C THR A 107 -5.86 -15.72 3.10
N MET A 108 -6.37 -14.67 3.76
CA MET A 108 -6.02 -14.36 5.15
C MET A 108 -6.50 -15.42 6.12
N ARG A 109 -7.70 -15.98 5.90
CA ARG A 109 -8.21 -17.10 6.69
C ARG A 109 -7.26 -18.29 6.61
N ASN A 110 -6.84 -18.68 5.41
CA ASN A 110 -5.94 -19.82 5.24
C ASN A 110 -4.57 -19.54 5.83
N LEU A 111 -4.03 -18.33 5.63
CA LEU A 111 -2.74 -17.95 6.19
C LEU A 111 -2.74 -17.99 7.71
N ARG A 112 -3.81 -17.51 8.37
CA ARG A 112 -3.95 -17.61 9.83
C ARG A 112 -4.04 -19.05 10.31
N ILE A 113 -4.71 -19.94 9.58
CA ILE A 113 -4.78 -21.37 9.92
C ILE A 113 -3.40 -22.03 9.76
N GLU A 114 -2.69 -21.78 8.67
CA GLU A 114 -1.35 -22.32 8.42
C GLU A 114 -0.34 -21.81 9.46
N LEU A 115 -0.39 -20.51 9.80
CA LEU A 115 0.42 -19.95 10.88
C LEU A 115 0.10 -20.64 12.21
N PHE A 116 -1.18 -20.89 12.50
CA PHE A 116 -1.62 -21.49 13.76
C PHE A 116 -1.11 -22.91 13.91
N GLN A 117 -1.30 -23.72 12.88
CA GLN A 117 -0.77 -25.08 12.83
C GLN A 117 0.75 -25.12 12.93
N HIS A 118 1.44 -24.16 12.30
CA HIS A 118 2.89 -24.07 12.41
C HIS A 118 3.33 -23.70 13.83
N MET A 119 2.65 -22.77 14.48
CA MET A 119 2.96 -22.41 15.86
C MET A 119 2.78 -23.56 16.84
N GLU A 120 1.70 -24.34 16.71
CA GLU A 120 1.47 -25.51 17.58
C GLU A 120 2.59 -26.55 17.46
N SER A 121 3.29 -26.59 16.32
CA SER A 121 4.43 -27.49 16.10
C SER A 121 5.77 -26.97 16.66
N LEU A 122 5.83 -25.73 17.15
CA LEU A 122 7.08 -25.14 17.66
C LEU A 122 7.40 -25.64 19.08
N PRO A 123 8.70 -25.85 19.40
CA PRO A 123 9.11 -26.29 20.73
C PRO A 123 8.88 -25.18 21.77
N ILE A 124 8.64 -25.56 23.04
CA ILE A 124 8.41 -24.64 24.16
C ILE A 124 9.50 -23.56 24.25
N ARG A 125 10.76 -23.93 24.00
CA ARG A 125 11.90 -23.02 23.99
C ARG A 125 11.74 -21.82 23.04
N TYR A 126 11.00 -21.96 21.95
CA TYR A 126 10.70 -20.84 21.04
C TYR A 126 9.89 -19.75 21.76
N PHE A 127 8.91 -20.16 22.58
CA PHE A 127 8.04 -19.28 23.35
C PHE A 127 8.74 -18.66 24.56
N ASP A 128 9.79 -19.30 25.10
CA ASP A 128 10.61 -18.70 26.16
C ASP A 128 11.49 -17.54 25.64
N THR A 129 11.82 -17.56 24.34
CA THR A 129 12.71 -16.55 23.70
C THR A 129 11.98 -15.41 22.99
N HIS A 130 10.67 -15.52 22.77
CA HIS A 130 9.89 -14.51 22.06
C HIS A 130 8.77 -13.97 22.94
N VAL A 131 8.60 -12.65 22.95
CA VAL A 131 7.53 -12.02 23.73
C VAL A 131 6.19 -12.40 23.13
N HIS A 132 5.21 -12.75 23.97
CA HIS A 132 3.87 -13.13 23.52
C HIS A 132 3.24 -12.08 22.56
N GLY A 133 3.54 -10.80 22.77
CA GLY A 133 3.10 -9.70 21.90
C GLY A 133 3.67 -9.75 20.48
N ASP A 134 4.91 -10.20 20.29
CA ASP A 134 5.52 -10.30 18.96
C ASP A 134 4.81 -11.36 18.11
N ILE A 135 4.46 -12.48 18.74
CA ILE A 135 3.70 -13.55 18.10
C ILE A 135 2.32 -13.04 17.68
N MET A 136 1.61 -12.35 18.57
CA MET A 136 0.29 -11.77 18.24
C MET A 136 0.35 -10.70 17.15
N SER A 137 1.43 -9.92 17.09
CA SER A 137 1.66 -8.93 16.03
C SER A 137 1.75 -9.59 14.65
N VAL A 138 2.42 -10.74 14.54
CA VAL A 138 2.49 -11.50 13.28
C VAL A 138 1.09 -11.94 12.81
N TYR A 139 0.21 -12.39 13.73
CA TYR A 139 -1.15 -12.83 13.38
C TYR A 139 -2.08 -11.73 12.93
N THR A 140 -1.82 -10.53 13.41
CA THR A 140 -2.72 -9.39 13.27
C THR A 140 -2.15 -8.43 12.24
N ASN A 141 -1.04 -7.78 12.55
CA ASN A 141 -0.44 -6.71 11.75
C ASN A 141 0.22 -7.23 10.46
N ASP A 142 1.04 -8.28 10.52
CA ASP A 142 1.74 -8.77 9.31
C ASP A 142 0.74 -9.39 8.33
N VAL A 143 -0.19 -10.19 8.86
CA VAL A 143 -1.30 -10.75 8.08
C VAL A 143 -2.18 -9.62 7.50
N ASP A 144 -2.52 -8.58 8.26
CA ASP A 144 -3.30 -7.45 7.70
C ASP A 144 -2.51 -6.69 6.62
N THR A 145 -1.20 -6.53 6.79
CA THR A 145 -0.33 -5.94 5.77
C THR A 145 -0.37 -6.74 4.47
N LEU A 146 -0.33 -8.07 4.56
CA LEU A 146 -0.54 -8.95 3.41
C LEU A 146 -1.94 -8.80 2.81
N ARG A 147 -2.98 -8.66 3.64
CA ARG A 147 -4.34 -8.37 3.16
C ARG A 147 -4.38 -7.09 2.33
N GLN A 148 -3.76 -6.01 2.81
CA GLN A 148 -3.71 -4.72 2.09
C GLN A 148 -2.94 -4.84 0.78
N LEU A 149 -1.80 -5.53 0.79
CA LEU A 149 -1.02 -5.81 -0.42
C LEU A 149 -1.87 -6.51 -1.48
N ILE A 150 -2.65 -7.52 -1.07
CA ILE A 150 -3.48 -8.34 -1.95
C ILE A 150 -4.71 -7.58 -2.42
N SER A 151 -5.46 -6.95 -1.52
CA SER A 151 -6.72 -6.27 -1.86
C SER A 151 -6.56 -4.93 -2.56
N GLN A 152 -5.47 -4.20 -2.31
CA GLN A 152 -5.32 -2.83 -2.78
C GLN A 152 -4.07 -2.67 -3.63
N SER A 153 -2.88 -2.94 -3.08
CA SER A 153 -1.63 -2.57 -3.76
C SER A 153 -1.43 -3.32 -5.08
N ILE A 154 -1.64 -4.64 -5.12
CA ILE A 154 -1.49 -5.42 -6.36
C ILE A 154 -2.51 -4.99 -7.43
N PRO A 155 -3.83 -4.93 -7.16
CA PRO A 155 -4.82 -4.42 -8.12
C PRO A 155 -4.51 -3.01 -8.60
N GLN A 156 -4.11 -2.11 -7.69
CA GLN A 156 -3.80 -0.72 -8.01
C GLN A 156 -2.57 -0.62 -8.92
N LEU A 157 -1.54 -1.43 -8.69
CA LEU A 157 -0.37 -1.48 -9.56
C LEU A 157 -0.75 -1.98 -10.96
N LEU A 158 -1.54 -3.04 -11.05
CA LEU A 158 -2.02 -3.54 -12.34
C LEU A 158 -2.89 -2.50 -13.07
N ASN A 159 -3.85 -1.89 -12.37
CA ASN A 159 -4.70 -0.84 -12.93
C ASN A 159 -3.88 0.38 -13.40
N SER A 160 -2.92 0.82 -12.59
CA SER A 160 -2.01 1.93 -12.95
C SER A 160 -1.20 1.60 -14.20
N LEU A 161 -0.61 0.40 -14.28
CA LEU A 161 0.16 -0.02 -15.45
C LEU A 161 -0.69 -0.06 -16.72
N VAL A 162 -1.89 -0.65 -16.65
CA VAL A 162 -2.83 -0.71 -17.77
C VAL A 162 -3.24 0.70 -18.20
N THR A 163 -3.57 1.57 -17.23
CA THR A 163 -3.99 2.94 -17.51
C THR A 163 -2.87 3.74 -18.17
N ILE A 164 -1.63 3.64 -17.68
CA ILE A 164 -0.46 4.28 -18.28
C ILE A 164 -0.26 3.80 -19.71
N VAL A 165 -0.27 2.48 -19.95
CA VAL A 165 -0.07 1.91 -21.29
C VAL A 165 -1.18 2.35 -22.24
N THR A 166 -2.44 2.22 -21.82
CA THR A 166 -3.60 2.56 -22.65
C THR A 166 -3.64 4.05 -22.97
N SER A 167 -3.34 4.91 -21.98
CA SER A 167 -3.27 6.36 -22.16
C SER A 167 -2.12 6.75 -23.08
N LEU A 168 -0.93 6.17 -22.90
CA LEU A 168 0.24 6.49 -23.73
C LEU A 168 0.02 6.08 -25.18
N VAL A 169 -0.54 4.89 -25.44
CA VAL A 169 -0.93 4.47 -26.78
C VAL A 169 -1.96 5.43 -27.37
N SER A 170 -2.97 5.83 -26.60
CA SER A 170 -3.99 6.77 -27.07
C SER A 170 -3.41 8.14 -27.42
N MET A 171 -2.47 8.66 -26.63
CA MET A 171 -1.81 9.94 -26.92
C MET A 171 -0.99 9.88 -28.21
N ILE A 172 -0.20 8.81 -28.41
CA ILE A 172 0.60 8.59 -29.62
C ILE A 172 -0.28 8.55 -30.88
N LEU A 173 -1.46 7.92 -30.79
CA LEU A 173 -2.40 7.83 -31.91
C LEU A 173 -3.09 9.17 -32.24
N LEU A 174 -3.25 10.05 -31.26
CA LEU A 174 -3.90 11.34 -31.45
C LEU A 174 -2.96 12.38 -32.05
N ASP A 175 -1.84 12.65 -31.37
CA ASP A 175 -0.89 13.67 -31.80
C ASP A 175 0.51 13.39 -31.24
N LEU A 176 1.44 13.06 -32.14
CA LEU A 176 2.82 12.71 -31.80
C LEU A 176 3.62 13.89 -31.21
N PRO A 177 3.54 15.14 -31.74
CA PRO A 177 4.31 16.24 -31.17
C PRO A 177 3.87 16.65 -29.76
N LEU A 178 2.56 16.74 -29.47
CA LEU A 178 2.08 17.00 -28.10
C LEU A 178 2.48 15.88 -27.14
N THR A 179 2.48 14.64 -27.62
CA THR A 179 2.91 13.49 -26.81
C THR A 179 4.38 13.61 -26.42
N ALA A 180 5.26 13.98 -27.35
CA ALA A 180 6.69 14.14 -27.07
C ALA A 180 6.94 15.23 -26.00
N ILE A 181 6.24 16.37 -26.09
CA ILE A 181 6.32 17.43 -25.08
C ILE A 181 5.84 16.93 -23.72
N THR A 182 4.72 16.21 -23.69
CA THR A 182 4.17 15.67 -22.43
C THR A 182 5.13 14.66 -21.79
N VAL A 183 5.70 13.75 -22.57
CA VAL A 183 6.69 12.79 -22.08
C VAL A 183 7.94 13.50 -21.55
N ALA A 184 8.42 14.55 -22.23
CA ALA A 184 9.53 15.36 -21.75
C ALA A 184 9.21 16.00 -20.39
N MET A 185 8.01 16.56 -20.22
CA MET A 185 7.56 17.13 -18.95
C MET A 185 7.45 16.07 -17.84
N ILE A 186 6.94 14.87 -18.13
CA ILE A 186 6.92 13.75 -17.18
C ILE A 186 8.34 13.38 -16.75
N CYS A 187 9.29 13.29 -17.68
CA CYS A 187 10.69 13.00 -17.36
C CYS A 187 11.30 14.05 -16.42
N VAL A 188 11.06 15.33 -16.67
CA VAL A 188 11.49 16.43 -15.79
C VAL A 188 10.86 16.29 -14.41
N MET A 189 9.55 16.04 -14.35
CA MET A 189 8.81 15.86 -13.09
C MET A 189 9.38 14.70 -12.28
N VAL A 190 9.58 13.52 -12.89
CA VAL A 190 10.18 12.35 -12.24
C VAL A 190 11.60 12.65 -11.74
N MET A 191 12.41 13.37 -12.52
CA MET A 191 13.76 13.75 -12.11
C MET A 191 13.72 14.67 -10.87
N VAL A 192 12.91 15.72 -10.88
CA VAL A 192 12.80 16.65 -9.74
C VAL A 192 12.23 15.93 -8.52
N SER A 193 11.13 15.19 -8.67
CA SER A 193 10.50 14.44 -7.58
C SER A 193 11.44 13.41 -6.98
N SER A 194 12.21 12.67 -7.79
CA SER A 194 13.18 11.68 -7.29
C SER A 194 14.31 12.32 -6.49
N ARG A 195 14.82 13.48 -6.92
CA ARG A 195 15.83 14.24 -6.17
C ARG A 195 15.28 14.76 -4.85
N LEU A 196 14.05 15.27 -4.86
CA LEU A 196 13.39 15.76 -3.66
C LEU A 196 13.13 14.61 -2.67
N ALA A 197 12.55 13.50 -3.15
CA ALA A 197 12.30 12.31 -2.34
C ALA A 197 13.60 11.75 -1.72
N GLY A 198 14.70 11.73 -2.47
CA GLY A 198 16.00 11.32 -1.98
C GLY A 198 16.53 12.21 -0.84
N LYS A 199 16.33 13.53 -0.92
CA LYS A 199 16.65 14.45 0.17
C LYS A 199 15.74 14.21 1.37
N SER A 200 14.43 14.16 1.16
CA SER A 200 13.45 13.93 2.24
C SER A 200 13.75 12.64 3.00
N SER A 201 14.03 11.54 2.31
CA SER A 201 14.37 10.25 2.93
C SER A 201 15.61 10.35 3.84
N ARG A 202 16.64 11.10 3.44
CA ARG A 202 17.82 11.34 4.28
C ARG A 202 17.48 12.12 5.54
N TYR A 203 16.69 13.19 5.43
CA TYR A 203 16.27 13.98 6.59
C TYR A 203 15.37 13.18 7.53
N PHE A 204 14.43 12.38 7.01
CA PHE A 204 13.63 11.47 7.83
C PHE A 204 14.48 10.45 8.58
N THR A 205 15.51 9.90 7.94
CA THR A 205 16.43 8.96 8.62
C THR A 205 17.19 9.65 9.75
N LYS A 206 17.64 10.89 9.53
CA LYS A 206 18.30 11.68 10.57
C LYS A 206 17.35 12.01 11.73
N GLN A 207 16.14 12.46 11.41
CA GLN A 207 15.09 12.74 12.40
C GLN A 207 14.76 11.49 13.23
N GLN A 208 14.67 10.31 12.61
CA GLN A 208 14.44 9.06 13.33
C GLN A 208 15.60 8.71 14.28
N SER A 209 16.85 8.99 13.87
CA SER A 209 18.02 8.81 14.72
C SER A 209 18.02 9.76 15.91
N ASP A 210 17.69 11.04 15.68
CA ASP A 210 17.63 12.05 16.74
C ASP A 210 16.50 11.73 17.74
N LEU A 211 15.32 11.34 17.25
CA LEU A 211 14.22 10.85 18.09
C LEU A 211 14.60 9.59 18.88
N GLY A 212 15.33 8.66 18.27
CA GLY A 212 15.82 7.46 18.95
C GLY A 212 16.77 7.79 20.10
N ALA A 213 17.66 8.77 19.92
CA ALA A 213 18.56 9.23 20.97
C ALA A 213 17.79 9.88 22.14
N VAL A 214 16.80 10.72 21.84
CA VAL A 214 15.96 11.35 22.88
C VAL A 214 15.12 10.31 23.62
N ASN A 215 14.50 9.36 22.91
CA ASN A 215 13.74 8.28 23.54
C ASN A 215 14.64 7.40 24.41
N GLY A 216 15.85 7.06 23.96
CA GLY A 216 16.81 6.30 24.77
C GLY A 216 17.21 7.05 26.04
N TYR A 217 17.41 8.36 25.96
CA TYR A 217 17.70 9.19 27.14
C TYR A 217 16.53 9.22 28.13
N ILE A 218 15.28 9.32 27.63
CA ILE A 218 14.09 9.26 28.47
C ILE A 218 13.96 7.89 29.14
N GLU A 219 14.23 6.80 28.41
CA GLU A 219 14.18 5.43 28.92
C GLU A 219 15.21 5.20 30.04
N GLU A 220 16.45 5.65 29.84
CA GLU A 220 17.50 5.59 30.88
C GLU A 220 17.14 6.41 32.13
N MET A 221 16.56 7.60 31.94
CA MET A 221 16.09 8.44 33.05
C MET A 221 14.93 7.78 33.82
N MET A 222 13.96 7.19 33.11
CA MET A 222 12.83 6.48 33.72
C MET A 222 13.28 5.25 34.51
N ASP A 223 14.14 4.41 33.94
CA ASP A 223 14.71 3.24 34.61
C ASP A 223 15.58 3.66 35.81
N GLY A 224 16.34 4.74 35.67
CA GLY A 224 17.12 5.34 36.76
C GLY A 224 16.24 5.78 37.93
N GLN A 225 15.13 6.47 37.66
CA GLN A 225 14.15 6.89 38.66
C GLN A 225 13.47 5.68 39.34
N ALA A 226 13.06 4.67 38.56
CA ALA A 226 12.44 3.46 39.09
C ALA A 226 13.39 2.71 40.05
N ARG A 227 14.66 2.54 39.66
CA ARG A 227 15.70 1.94 40.51
C ARG A 227 15.96 2.74 41.78
N ALA A 228 16.04 4.07 41.68
CA ALA A 228 16.25 4.95 42.83
C ALA A 228 15.08 4.85 43.83
N MET A 229 13.85 4.77 43.34
CA MET A 229 12.64 4.61 44.18
C MET A 229 12.57 3.24 44.87
N VAL A 230 12.98 2.16 44.19
CA VAL A 230 13.08 0.84 44.82
C VAL A 230 14.14 0.84 45.93
N CYS A 231 15.30 1.48 45.69
CA CYS A 231 16.37 1.59 46.69
C CYS A 231 15.94 2.40 47.92
N SER A 232 15.27 3.55 47.72
CA SER A 232 14.78 4.38 48.82
C SER A 232 13.70 3.66 49.64
N THR A 233 12.82 2.91 48.98
CA THR A 233 11.79 2.08 49.64
C THR A 233 12.43 0.94 50.43
N ALA A 234 13.42 0.24 49.87
CA ALA A 234 14.17 -0.81 50.56
C ALA A 234 14.92 -0.26 51.78
N ALA A 235 15.60 0.88 51.65
CA ALA A 235 16.30 1.54 52.75
C ALA A 235 15.35 1.93 53.89
N ARG A 236 14.17 2.47 53.58
CA ARG A 236 13.15 2.83 54.57
C ARG A 236 12.62 1.61 55.32
N SER A 237 12.33 0.51 54.62
CA SER A 237 11.92 -0.75 55.23
C SER A 237 13.01 -1.38 56.12
N GLY A 238 14.28 -1.24 55.74
CA GLY A 238 15.42 -1.68 56.54
C GLY A 238 15.55 -0.88 57.84
N MET A 239 15.38 0.44 57.78
CA MET A 239 15.36 1.29 58.98
C MET A 239 14.19 0.96 59.91
N GLU A 240 12.99 0.71 59.40
CA GLU A 240 11.84 0.29 60.22
C GLU A 240 12.06 -1.06 60.91
N ARG A 241 12.76 -2.00 60.26
CA ARG A 241 13.14 -3.28 60.89
C ARG A 241 14.23 -3.13 61.96
N MET A 242 15.12 -2.14 61.84
CA MET A 242 16.16 -1.83 62.84
C MET A 242 15.68 -0.92 63.98
N ALA A 243 14.59 -0.16 63.78
CA ALA A 243 14.00 0.72 64.79
C ALA A 243 13.72 0.05 66.15
N PRO A 244 13.13 -1.16 66.24
CA PRO A 244 12.94 -1.83 67.54
C PRO A 244 14.25 -2.30 68.19
N PHE A 245 15.34 -2.44 67.43
CA PHE A 245 16.65 -2.85 67.96
C PHE A 245 17.45 -1.68 68.55
N LEU A 246 17.23 -0.47 68.03
CA LEU A 246 17.90 0.76 68.47
C LEU A 246 17.34 1.33 69.79
N VAL A 247 16.14 0.92 70.20
CA VAL A 247 15.50 1.32 71.47
C VAL A 247 16.00 0.47 72.65
N VAL A 248 16.64 -0.68 72.41
CA VAL A 248 17.12 -1.61 73.47
C VAL A 248 18.52 -1.23 74.00
N THR A 249 19.18 -0.23 73.41
CA THR A 249 20.55 0.20 73.81
C THR A 249 20.60 1.51 74.62
N ARG A 250 19.51 1.90 75.31
CA ARG A 250 19.54 2.96 76.33
C ARG A 250 19.10 2.44 77.68
#